data_AF-A0A2D5YM02-F1
#
_entry.id   AF-A0A2D5YM02-F1
#
_cell.length_a   1.000
_cell.length_b   1.000
_cell.length_c   1.000
_cell.angle_alpha   90.00
_cell.angle_beta   90.00
_cell.angle_gamma   90.00
#
_symmetry.space_group_name_H-M   'P 1'
#
loop_
_entity.id
_entity.type
_entity.pdbx_description
1 polymer ?
#
loop_
_entity_poly.entity_id
_entity_poly.type
_entity_poly.pdbx_seq_one_letter_code
_entity_poly.pdbx_strand_id
1 'polypeptide(L)'
;WRALTPAFIHFGFLHIIFNLMWWRDLANIIENTKGVLFLIIFLLVTGLSSNLLQASQTGANFGGLSGVVYGLLGYLWIYKTIKKDAKYSLPKNDIVFMIGWFFLCLFDVFSFKAANYAHGGGLITGMAIGLVIGLYDLKKIETSEE
;
A
#
# COMPACT_ATOMS: atom_id res chain seq x y z
N TRP A 1 -12.20 12.55 -10.96
CA TRP A 1 -12.03 12.71 -9.51
C TRP A 1 -12.63 11.56 -8.69
N ARG A 2 -13.88 11.13 -8.96
CA ARG A 2 -14.60 10.09 -8.18
C ARG A 2 -13.88 8.74 -8.03
N ALA A 3 -12.98 8.38 -8.94
CA ALA A 3 -12.20 7.14 -8.82
C ALA A 3 -11.07 7.24 -7.79
N LEU A 4 -10.61 8.44 -7.46
CA LEU A 4 -9.50 8.67 -6.53
C LEU A 4 -9.98 9.19 -5.16
N THR A 5 -10.95 10.10 -5.15
CA THR A 5 -11.41 10.76 -3.92
C THR A 5 -11.88 9.84 -2.79
N PRO A 6 -12.40 8.61 -3.02
CA PRO A 6 -12.71 7.68 -1.94
C PRO A 6 -11.50 7.37 -1.03
N ALA A 7 -10.27 7.45 -1.54
CA ALA A 7 -9.06 7.22 -0.76
C ALA A 7 -8.87 8.23 0.39
N PHE A 8 -9.56 9.38 0.35
CA PHE A 8 -9.43 10.45 1.35
C PHE A 8 -10.62 10.51 2.31
N ILE A 9 -11.67 9.72 2.09
CA ILE A 9 -12.88 9.71 2.93
C ILE A 9 -12.76 8.58 3.95
N HIS A 10 -12.93 8.89 5.23
CA HIS A 10 -12.80 7.90 6.31
C HIS A 10 -14.07 7.80 7.15
N PHE A 11 -14.38 6.59 7.59
CA PHE A 11 -15.52 6.29 8.45
C PHE A 11 -15.03 5.82 9.82
N GLY A 12 -15.30 6.60 10.85
CA GLY A 12 -14.92 6.27 12.24
C GLY A 12 -13.50 6.70 12.63
N PHE A 13 -13.32 6.94 13.93
CA PHE A 13 -12.11 7.50 14.50
C PHE A 13 -10.89 6.56 14.41
N LEU A 14 -11.07 5.28 14.75
CA LEU A 14 -9.99 4.29 14.65
C LEU A 14 -9.54 4.11 13.19
N HIS A 15 -10.48 4.14 12.25
CA HIS A 15 -10.18 3.95 10.84
C HIS A 15 -9.27 5.05 10.30
N ILE A 16 -9.54 6.33 10.59
CA ILE A 16 -8.67 7.43 10.14
C ILE A 16 -7.31 7.39 10.85
N ILE A 17 -7.26 7.09 12.15
CA ILE A 17 -6.00 7.04 12.89
C ILE A 17 -5.07 5.96 12.34
N PHE A 18 -5.57 4.73 12.18
CA PHE A 18 -4.74 3.64 11.68
C PHE A 18 -4.26 3.91 10.25
N ASN A 19 -5.13 4.45 9.38
CA ASN A 19 -4.72 4.82 8.02
C ASN A 19 -3.62 5.87 8.00
N LEU A 20 -3.77 6.94 8.77
CA LEU A 20 -2.80 8.03 8.79
C LEU A 20 -1.50 7.63 9.50
N MET A 21 -1.56 6.77 10.52
CA MET A 21 -0.38 6.20 11.18
C MET A 21 0.42 5.35 10.18
N TRP A 22 -0.22 4.40 9.50
CA TRP A 22 0.47 3.55 8.52
C TRP A 22 0.93 4.33 7.29
N TRP A 23 0.12 5.29 6.83
CA TRP A 23 0.54 6.22 5.78
C TRP A 23 1.82 6.94 6.20
N ARG A 24 1.83 7.60 7.36
CA ARG A 24 3.01 8.31 7.86
C ARG A 24 4.23 7.38 7.88
N ASP A 25 4.12 6.23 8.52
CA ASP A 25 5.28 5.37 8.78
C ASP A 25 5.83 4.74 7.49
N LEU A 26 4.97 4.22 6.62
CA LEU A 26 5.38 3.56 5.38
C LEU A 26 5.70 4.54 4.25
N ALA A 27 4.91 5.61 4.10
CA ALA A 27 5.14 6.63 3.08
C ALA A 27 6.44 7.39 3.34
N ASN A 28 6.79 7.67 4.61
CA ASN A 28 8.08 8.28 4.96
C ASN A 28 9.26 7.44 4.46
N ILE A 29 9.18 6.11 4.51
CA ILE A 29 10.25 5.25 3.98
C ILE A 29 10.38 5.44 2.46
N ILE A 30 9.27 5.45 1.74
CA ILE A 30 9.26 5.64 0.29
C ILE A 30 9.73 7.05 -0.10
N GLU A 31 9.22 8.09 0.56
CA GLU A 31 9.61 9.48 0.28
C GLU A 31 11.10 9.70 0.50
N ASN A 32 11.66 9.20 1.60
CA ASN A 32 13.09 9.34 1.89
C ASN A 32 14.00 8.52 0.97
N THR A 33 13.48 7.47 0.32
CA THR A 33 14.29 6.58 -0.54
C THR A 33 14.08 6.80 -2.04
N LYS A 34 12.90 7.26 -2.46
CA LYS A 34 12.49 7.44 -3.86
C LYS A 34 12.00 8.85 -4.19
N GLY A 35 11.81 9.71 -3.19
CA GLY A 35 11.36 11.08 -3.34
C GLY A 35 9.84 11.25 -3.39
N VAL A 36 9.40 12.49 -3.17
CA VAL A 36 7.98 12.87 -3.09
C VAL A 36 7.21 12.60 -4.39
N LEU A 37 7.85 12.79 -5.55
CA LEU A 37 7.20 12.56 -6.84
C LEU A 37 6.80 11.08 -7.01
N PHE A 38 7.70 10.17 -6.63
CA PHE A 38 7.40 8.74 -6.65
C PHE A 38 6.24 8.42 -5.71
N LEU A 39 6.24 8.98 -4.49
CA LEU A 39 5.16 8.76 -3.53
C LEU A 39 3.79 9.27 -4.04
N ILE A 40 3.75 10.44 -4.69
CA ILE A 40 2.51 10.97 -5.29
C ILE A 40 2.00 10.04 -6.38
N ILE A 41 2.87 9.64 -7.33
CA ILE A 41 2.49 8.71 -8.40
C ILE A 41 2.03 7.38 -7.79
N PHE A 42 2.71 6.90 -6.76
CA PHE A 42 2.36 5.67 -6.06
C PHE A 42 0.95 5.74 -5.46
N LEU A 43 0.63 6.83 -4.75
CA LEU A 43 -0.71 7.08 -4.22
C LEU A 43 -1.76 7.09 -5.34
N LEU A 44 -1.47 7.76 -6.46
CA LEU A 44 -2.40 7.85 -7.57
C LEU A 44 -2.67 6.48 -8.20
N VAL A 45 -1.62 5.71 -8.45
CA VAL A 45 -1.74 4.38 -9.08
C VAL A 45 -2.45 3.40 -8.16
N THR A 46 -1.98 3.28 -6.91
CA THR A 46 -2.56 2.33 -5.95
C THR A 46 -3.97 2.74 -5.52
N GLY A 47 -4.22 4.03 -5.31
CA GLY A 47 -5.55 4.55 -4.98
C GLY A 47 -6.54 4.34 -6.11
N LEU A 48 -6.12 4.55 -7.36
CA LEU A 48 -6.99 4.31 -8.52
C LEU A 48 -7.28 2.81 -8.69
N SER A 49 -6.25 1.95 -8.68
CA SER A 49 -6.44 0.51 -8.88
C SER A 49 -7.25 -0.13 -7.76
N SER A 50 -7.00 0.22 -6.49
CA SER A 50 -7.75 -0.30 -5.35
C SER A 50 -9.22 0.12 -5.38
N ASN A 51 -9.48 1.40 -5.66
CA ASN A 51 -10.84 1.93 -5.66
C ASN A 51 -11.65 1.39 -6.83
N LEU A 52 -11.06 1.28 -8.02
CA LEU A 52 -11.74 0.69 -9.18
C LEU A 52 -12.08 -0.78 -8.94
N LEU A 53 -11.15 -1.54 -8.35
CA LEU A 53 -11.41 -2.94 -8.02
C LEU A 53 -12.55 -3.05 -7.00
N GLN A 54 -12.51 -2.30 -5.90
CA GLN A 54 -13.59 -2.29 -4.91
C GLN A 54 -14.94 -1.88 -5.53
N ALA A 55 -14.95 -0.80 -6.32
CA ALA A 55 -16.18 -0.32 -6.96
C ALA A 55 -16.79 -1.37 -7.89
N SER A 56 -15.96 -2.12 -8.62
CA SER A 56 -16.42 -3.18 -9.53
C SER A 56 -17.12 -4.34 -8.81
N GLN A 57 -16.77 -4.59 -7.54
CA GLN A 57 -17.28 -5.73 -6.78
C GLN A 57 -18.42 -5.36 -5.83
N THR A 58 -18.39 -4.16 -5.25
CA THR A 58 -19.33 -3.77 -4.19
C THR A 58 -20.10 -2.48 -4.44
N GLY A 59 -19.88 -1.82 -5.59
CA GLY A 59 -20.44 -0.49 -5.87
C GLY A 59 -19.72 0.62 -5.11
N ALA A 60 -20.34 1.80 -5.04
CA ALA A 60 -19.66 3.05 -4.64
C ALA A 60 -19.59 3.32 -3.12
N ASN A 61 -20.16 2.45 -2.28
CA ASN A 61 -20.26 2.67 -0.82
C ASN A 61 -19.01 2.19 -0.08
N PHE A 62 -17.87 2.85 -0.33
CA PHE A 62 -16.61 2.58 0.34
C PHE A 62 -15.74 3.85 0.40
N GLY A 63 -14.65 3.78 1.16
CA GLY A 63 -13.70 4.87 1.33
C GLY A 63 -12.62 4.49 2.34
N GLY A 64 -11.50 5.17 2.26
CA GLY A 64 -10.37 5.03 3.15
C GLY A 64 -9.06 4.91 2.38
N LEU A 65 -7.97 5.33 3.02
CA LEU A 65 -6.63 5.28 2.45
C LEU A 65 -6.04 3.86 2.44
N SER A 66 -6.78 2.86 2.95
CA SER A 66 -6.23 1.57 3.30
C SER A 66 -5.76 0.76 2.10
N GLY A 67 -6.41 0.91 0.94
CA GLY A 67 -5.91 0.35 -0.32
C GLY A 67 -4.50 0.85 -0.66
N VAL A 68 -4.25 2.15 -0.50
CA VAL A 68 -2.92 2.75 -0.69
C VAL A 68 -1.94 2.23 0.37
N VAL A 69 -2.36 2.15 1.64
CA VAL A 69 -1.53 1.62 2.74
C VAL A 69 -1.09 0.18 2.49
N TYR A 70 -1.99 -0.69 2.05
CA TYR A 70 -1.63 -2.06 1.65
C TYR A 70 -0.72 -2.08 0.42
N GLY A 71 -0.89 -1.13 -0.49
CA GLY A 71 0.08 -0.88 -1.57
C GLY A 71 1.47 -0.57 -1.03
N LEU A 72 1.61 0.37 -0.10
CA LEU A 72 2.89 0.74 0.51
C LEU A 72 3.55 -0.49 1.15
N LEU A 73 2.79 -1.29 1.91
CA LEU A 73 3.27 -2.55 2.49
C LEU A 73 3.76 -3.52 1.41
N GLY A 74 2.96 -3.76 0.37
CA GLY A 74 3.32 -4.66 -0.73
C GLY A 74 4.58 -4.23 -1.47
N TYR A 75 4.71 -2.93 -1.75
CA TYR A 75 5.89 -2.36 -2.38
C TYR A 75 7.14 -2.55 -1.51
N LEU A 76 7.10 -2.13 -0.25
CA LEU A 76 8.25 -2.21 0.65
C LEU A 76 8.65 -3.67 0.91
N TRP A 77 7.68 -4.58 1.01
CA TRP A 77 7.98 -6.00 1.18
C TRP A 77 8.69 -6.60 -0.04
N ILE A 78 8.13 -6.44 -1.24
CA ILE A 78 8.71 -7.04 -2.45
C ILE A 78 10.02 -6.36 -2.83
N TYR A 79 10.08 -5.04 -2.74
CA TYR A 79 11.33 -4.30 -3.00
C TYR A 79 12.45 -4.77 -2.07
N LYS A 80 12.21 -4.89 -0.76
CA LYS A 80 13.23 -5.37 0.20
C LYS A 80 13.66 -6.81 -0.08
N THR A 81 12.75 -7.66 -0.56
CA THR A 81 13.04 -9.06 -0.93
C THR A 81 14.03 -9.13 -2.10
N ILE A 82 13.89 -8.23 -3.08
CA ILE A 82 14.78 -8.14 -4.25
C ILE A 82 16.07 -7.42 -3.88
N LYS A 83 15.94 -6.23 -3.30
CA LYS A 83 17.02 -5.32 -2.90
C LYS A 83 17.33 -5.50 -1.41
N LYS A 84 18.00 -6.61 -1.06
CA LYS A 84 18.30 -6.99 0.34
C LYS A 84 19.10 -5.93 1.10
N ASP A 85 19.94 -5.17 0.40
CA ASP A 85 20.76 -4.05 0.88
C ASP A 85 19.98 -2.74 1.11
N ALA A 86 18.68 -2.68 0.75
CA ALA A 86 17.87 -1.48 0.97
C ALA A 86 17.90 -1.05 2.44
N LYS A 87 18.29 0.19 2.72
CA LYS A 87 18.55 0.70 4.08
C LYS A 87 17.28 1.15 4.82
N TYR A 88 16.28 0.27 4.85
CA TYR A 88 15.12 0.40 5.73
C TYR A 88 14.76 -0.95 6.33
N SER A 89 14.09 -0.92 7.47
CA SER A 89 13.46 -2.08 8.09
C SER A 89 11.96 -1.81 8.20
N LEU A 90 11.19 -2.87 7.95
CA LEU A 90 9.82 -2.93 8.39
C LEU A 90 9.83 -3.72 9.70
N PRO A 91 9.41 -3.13 10.84
CA PRO A 91 9.32 -3.88 12.09
C PRO A 91 8.47 -5.14 11.87
N LYS A 92 8.98 -6.30 12.29
CA LYS A 92 8.26 -7.57 12.10
C LYS A 92 6.86 -7.52 12.70
N ASN A 93 6.73 -6.84 13.83
CA ASN A 93 5.45 -6.63 14.51
C ASN A 93 4.46 -5.85 13.63
N ASP A 94 4.91 -4.86 12.88
CA ASP A 94 4.06 -4.06 11.99
C ASP A 94 3.57 -4.91 10.82
N ILE A 95 4.45 -5.71 10.20
CA ILE A 95 4.05 -6.64 9.14
C ILE A 95 3.02 -7.64 9.67
N VAL A 96 3.29 -8.27 10.82
CA VAL A 96 2.37 -9.23 11.44
C VAL A 96 1.05 -8.58 11.78
N PHE A 97 1.07 -7.36 12.33
CA PHE A 97 -0.13 -6.61 12.66
C PHE A 97 -0.94 -6.27 11.41
N MET A 98 -0.32 -5.74 10.36
CA MET A 98 -1.01 -5.37 9.11
C MET A 98 -1.57 -6.59 8.37
N ILE A 99 -0.81 -7.70 8.30
CA ILE A 99 -1.30 -8.95 7.70
C ILE A 99 -2.41 -9.57 8.56
N GLY A 100 -2.25 -9.58 9.89
CA GLY A 100 -3.29 -10.03 10.80
C GLY A 100 -4.56 -9.19 10.65
N TRP A 101 -4.42 -7.87 10.62
CA TRP A 101 -5.50 -6.92 10.39
C TRP A 101 -6.19 -7.15 9.05
N PHE A 102 -5.44 -7.46 7.99
CA PHE A 102 -6.01 -7.84 6.69
C PHE A 102 -6.95 -9.03 6.82
N PHE A 103 -6.50 -10.11 7.46
CA PHE A 103 -7.33 -11.31 7.63
C PHE A 103 -8.52 -11.07 8.57
N LEU A 104 -8.36 -10.29 9.63
CA LEU A 104 -9.47 -9.91 10.51
C LEU A 104 -10.56 -9.14 9.74
N CYS A 105 -10.15 -8.22 8.86
CA CYS A 105 -11.06 -7.53 7.94
C CYS A 105 -11.65 -8.48 6.89
N LEU A 106 -10.87 -9.41 6.35
CA LEU A 106 -11.29 -10.35 5.32
C LEU A 106 -12.39 -11.30 5.82
N PHE A 107 -12.28 -11.75 7.07
CA PHE A 107 -13.24 -12.66 7.70
C PHE A 107 -14.37 -11.93 8.45
N ASP A 108 -14.54 -10.62 8.23
CA ASP A 108 -15.57 -9.79 8.88
C ASP A 108 -15.63 -9.99 10.42
N VAL A 109 -14.46 -10.13 11.06
CA VAL A 109 -14.36 -10.37 12.52
C VAL A 109 -14.95 -9.18 13.30
N PHE A 110 -14.96 -8.00 12.70
CA PHE A 110 -15.58 -6.82 13.25
C PHE A 110 -16.90 -6.49 12.52
N SER A 111 -17.88 -5.95 13.23
CA SER A 111 -19.20 -5.59 12.66
C SER A 111 -19.19 -4.39 11.70
N PHE A 112 -18.02 -3.96 11.21
CA PHE A 112 -17.88 -2.93 10.19
C PHE A 112 -17.46 -3.55 8.86
N LYS A 113 -18.02 -3.05 7.75
CA LYS A 113 -17.69 -3.55 6.40
C LYS A 113 -16.35 -3.01 5.95
N ALA A 114 -15.33 -3.86 5.92
CA ALA A 114 -14.02 -3.51 5.39
C ALA A 114 -14.01 -3.55 3.85
N ALA A 115 -13.25 -2.64 3.23
CA ALA A 115 -13.04 -2.60 1.78
C ALA A 115 -11.99 -3.64 1.34
N ASN A 116 -12.31 -4.93 1.51
CA ASN A 116 -11.34 -6.02 1.32
C ASN A 116 -10.77 -6.13 -0.10
N TYR A 117 -11.58 -5.82 -1.13
CA TYR A 117 -11.09 -5.75 -2.50
C TYR A 117 -10.14 -4.57 -2.72
N ALA A 118 -10.38 -3.43 -2.06
CA ALA A 118 -9.43 -2.32 -2.08
C ALA A 118 -8.10 -2.71 -1.41
N HIS A 119 -8.15 -3.39 -0.25
CA HIS A 119 -6.94 -3.87 0.43
C HIS A 119 -6.14 -4.83 -0.45
N GLY A 120 -6.79 -5.86 -1.01
CA GLY A 120 -6.13 -6.84 -1.86
C GLY A 120 -5.60 -6.24 -3.17
N GLY A 121 -6.40 -5.40 -3.83
CA GLY A 121 -6.00 -4.72 -5.06
C GLY A 121 -4.82 -3.77 -4.84
N GLY A 122 -4.85 -3.02 -3.74
CA GLY A 122 -3.74 -2.18 -3.30
C GLY A 122 -2.46 -2.99 -3.07
N LEU A 123 -2.55 -4.06 -2.27
CA LEU A 123 -1.43 -4.95 -1.96
C LEU A 123 -0.79 -5.50 -3.23
N ILE A 124 -1.58 -6.09 -4.13
CA ILE A 124 -1.10 -6.66 -5.40
C ILE A 124 -0.45 -5.59 -6.27
N THR A 125 -1.07 -4.41 -6.38
CA THR A 125 -0.51 -3.30 -7.16
C THR A 125 0.84 -2.86 -6.59
N GLY A 126 0.93 -2.70 -5.26
CA GLY A 126 2.17 -2.35 -4.58
C GLY A 126 3.27 -3.38 -4.78
N MET A 127 2.94 -4.67 -4.62
CA MET A 127 3.87 -5.78 -4.88
C MET A 127 4.40 -5.76 -6.31
N ALA A 128 3.54 -5.51 -7.30
CA ALA A 128 3.93 -5.41 -8.70
C ALA A 128 4.89 -4.22 -8.94
N ILE A 129 4.60 -3.05 -8.37
CA ILE A 129 5.50 -1.90 -8.43
C ILE A 129 6.84 -2.23 -7.77
N GLY A 130 6.81 -2.88 -6.59
CA GLY A 130 8.01 -3.28 -5.86
C GLY A 130 8.88 -4.25 -6.66
N LEU A 131 8.25 -5.18 -7.37
CA LEU A 131 8.92 -6.12 -8.27
C LEU A 131 9.61 -5.39 -9.42
N VAL A 132 8.86 -4.56 -10.16
CA VAL A 132 9.38 -3.85 -11.34
C VAL A 132 10.51 -2.91 -10.96
N ILE A 133 10.32 -2.08 -9.93
CA ILE A 133 11.32 -1.10 -9.50
C ILE A 133 12.53 -1.79 -8.88
N GLY A 134 12.33 -2.85 -8.08
CA GLY A 134 13.41 -3.63 -7.50
C GLY A 134 14.31 -4.26 -8.56
N LEU A 135 13.73 -4.87 -9.59
CA LEU A 135 14.49 -5.46 -10.71
C LEU A 135 15.20 -4.38 -11.54
N TYR A 136 14.56 -3.24 -11.79
CA TYR A 136 15.16 -2.12 -12.51
C TYR A 136 16.41 -1.59 -11.79
N ASP A 137 16.32 -1.36 -10.48
CA ASP A 137 17.43 -0.84 -9.69
C ASP A 137 18.56 -1.86 -9.52
N LEU A 138 18.24 -3.16 -9.45
CA LEU A 138 19.24 -4.23 -9.40
C LEU A 138 20.08 -4.23 -10.69
N LYS A 139 19.41 -4.23 -11.85
CA LYS A 139 20.07 -4.22 -13.15
C LYS A 139 20.95 -2.99 -13.35
N LYS A 140 20.49 -1.82 -12.88
CA LYS A 140 21.24 -0.56 -13.00
C LYS A 140 22.60 -0.62 -12.28
N ILE A 141 22.68 -1.35 -11.16
CA ILE A 141 23.92 -1.50 -10.39
C ILE A 141 24.89 -2.43 -11.11
N GLU A 142 24.41 -3.57 -11.59
CA GLU A 142 25.22 -4.51 -12.39
C GLU A 142 25.86 -3.80 -13.59
N THR A 143 25.09 -2.99 -14.32
CA THR A 143 25.62 -2.20 -15.46
C THR A 143 26.59 -1.08 -15.08
N SER A 144 26.67 -0.70 -13.81
CA SER A 144 27.60 0.34 -13.34
C SER A 144 28.90 -0.22 -12.76
N GLU A 145 28.95 -1.54 -12.53
CA GLU A 145 30.13 -2.27 -12.07
C GLU A 145 30.94 -2.88 -13.24
N GLU A 146 30.34 -2.96 -14.45
CA GLU A 146 31.00 -3.28 -15.73
C GLU A 146 31.71 -2.07 -16.36
#